data_AF-A0A8D0XN08-F1
#
_entry.id   AF-A0A8D0XN08-F1
#
_cell.length_a   1.000
_cell.length_b   1.000
_cell.length_c   1.000
_cell.angle_alpha   90.00
_cell.angle_beta   90.00
_cell.angle_gamma   90.00
#
_symmetry.space_group_name_H-M   'P 1'
#
loop_
_entity.id
_entity.type
_entity.pdbx_description
1 polymer ?
#
loop_
_entity_poly.entity_id
_entity_poly.type
_entity_poly.pdbx_seq_one_letter_code
_entity_poly.pdbx_strand_id
1 'polypeptide(L)'
;KFRRFLRTPGRVGSQGSDLDSSAAPINTVDVNNESSSEGFICPQCMKSLGSADELFKHYEAVHDAGNDSSQGGEALALKRDDITLLRQEVQDLQASLKEEKWYSEELKKELEKFQGLQQQVILWCRLQMWLRFCVAVAVA
;
A
#
# COMPACT_ATOMS: atom_id res chain seq x y z
N LYS A 1 -14.35 -7.65 1.43
CA LYS A 1 -13.72 -6.30 1.42
C LYS A 1 -13.80 -5.62 0.04
N PHE A 2 -13.69 -6.38 -1.05
CA PHE A 2 -13.65 -5.89 -2.44
C PHE A 2 -14.93 -5.17 -2.95
N ARG A 3 -16.13 -5.65 -2.60
CA ARG A 3 -17.41 -5.00 -2.97
C ARG A 3 -17.55 -3.53 -2.52
N ARG A 4 -16.70 -3.09 -1.58
CA ARG A 4 -16.70 -1.71 -1.07
C ARG A 4 -15.90 -0.75 -1.97
N PHE A 5 -14.94 -1.24 -2.76
CA PHE A 5 -14.08 -0.41 -3.63
C PHE A 5 -14.75 0.01 -4.95
N LEU A 6 -15.67 -0.80 -5.49
CA LEU A 6 -16.40 -0.46 -6.73
C LEU A 6 -17.56 0.54 -6.52
N ARG A 7 -17.76 1.03 -5.29
CA ARG A 7 -18.73 2.08 -4.99
C ARG A 7 -18.02 3.42 -5.01
N THR A 8 -18.04 4.09 -6.17
CA THR A 8 -17.47 5.42 -6.38
C THR A 8 -18.03 6.44 -5.38
N PRO A 9 -17.17 7.10 -4.56
CA PRO A 9 -17.52 8.35 -3.91
C PRO A 9 -17.01 9.49 -4.80
N GLY A 10 -17.94 10.35 -5.24
CA GLY A 10 -17.63 11.49 -6.07
C GLY A 10 -16.66 12.48 -5.39
N ARG A 11 -15.73 13.00 -6.21
CA ARG A 11 -15.36 14.41 -6.33
C ARG A 11 -15.63 15.33 -5.12
N VAL A 12 -14.58 15.65 -4.37
CA VAL A 12 -14.26 16.95 -3.71
C VAL A 12 -12.73 16.91 -3.54
N GLY A 13 -11.85 17.82 -3.98
CA GLY A 13 -11.97 19.23 -4.33
C GLY A 13 -11.36 20.10 -3.22
N SER A 14 -10.17 20.70 -3.47
CA SER A 14 -9.58 21.83 -2.72
C SER A 14 -9.04 21.53 -1.31
N GLN A 15 -8.03 22.17 -0.74
CA GLN A 15 -7.34 23.45 -0.98
C GLN A 15 -5.98 23.38 -0.24
N GLY A 16 -4.95 24.04 -0.77
CA GLY A 16 -3.67 24.20 -0.07
C GLY A 16 -3.73 25.27 1.02
N SER A 17 -2.71 25.27 1.87
CA SER A 17 -2.19 26.49 2.54
C SER A 17 -0.83 26.19 3.17
N ASP A 18 0.18 26.87 2.62
CA ASP A 18 1.48 27.14 3.23
C ASP A 18 1.37 28.20 4.34
N LEU A 19 2.41 28.29 5.18
CA LEU A 19 2.80 29.40 6.10
C LEU A 19 2.09 29.40 7.49
N ASP A 20 2.74 29.68 8.63
CA ASP A 20 3.88 30.58 8.90
C ASP A 20 4.65 30.20 10.19
N SER A 21 5.93 30.60 10.24
CA SER A 21 6.85 30.51 11.38
C SER A 21 7.00 31.85 12.10
N SER A 22 7.07 31.87 13.44
CA SER A 22 7.84 32.87 14.23
C SER A 22 7.88 32.45 15.72
N ALA A 23 9.04 32.04 16.26
CA ALA A 23 10.04 32.80 17.05
C ALA A 23 9.51 33.28 18.43
N ALA A 24 10.14 33.08 19.61
CA ALA A 24 11.52 32.82 20.06
C ALA A 24 11.48 32.48 21.61
N PRO A 25 12.53 32.57 22.46
CA PRO A 25 13.96 32.15 22.38
C PRO A 25 14.52 31.44 23.66
N ILE A 26 15.74 30.89 23.55
CA ILE A 26 16.82 30.70 24.57
C ILE A 26 16.61 29.70 25.74
N ASN A 27 17.39 28.60 25.73
CA ASN A 27 18.44 28.41 26.73
C ASN A 27 19.58 27.52 26.22
N THR A 28 20.78 28.09 26.33
CA THR A 28 22.09 27.58 25.98
C THR A 28 22.58 26.55 27.01
N VAL A 29 22.97 25.37 26.55
CA VAL A 29 24.06 24.61 27.16
C VAL A 29 25.02 24.12 26.08
N ASP A 30 26.14 24.84 26.05
CA ASP A 30 27.51 24.45 25.75
C ASP A 30 27.78 23.26 24.82
N VAL A 31 28.29 23.66 23.65
CA VAL A 31 29.31 23.07 22.79
C VAL A 31 30.17 22.00 23.47
N ASN A 32 30.25 20.81 22.86
CA ASN A 32 31.49 20.21 22.36
C ASN A 32 31.47 18.66 22.44
N ASN A 33 30.98 18.02 21.39
CA ASN A 33 31.69 16.89 20.81
C ASN A 33 31.19 16.69 19.38
N GLU A 34 31.78 17.45 18.47
CA GLU A 34 31.87 17.11 17.05
C GLU A 34 32.72 15.82 16.92
N SER A 35 32.17 14.69 17.33
CA SER A 35 32.60 13.38 16.83
C SER A 35 31.61 13.01 15.74
N SER A 36 31.96 13.39 14.51
CA SER A 36 31.54 12.81 13.23
C SER A 36 30.31 11.91 13.30
N SER A 37 29.21 12.39 12.73
CA SER A 37 28.08 11.76 12.02
C SER A 37 27.90 10.22 11.92
N GLU A 38 28.44 9.42 12.84
CA GLU A 38 28.43 7.96 12.92
C GLU A 38 28.47 7.56 14.42
N GLY A 39 27.43 7.94 15.17
CA GLY A 39 27.24 7.48 16.54
C GLY A 39 26.52 6.13 16.57
N PHE A 40 26.90 5.22 17.46
CA PHE A 40 26.23 3.94 17.64
C PHE A 40 24.93 4.14 18.44
N ILE A 41 23.78 4.16 17.76
CA ILE A 41 22.47 4.37 18.39
C ILE A 41 21.74 3.03 18.47
N CYS A 42 21.19 2.71 19.64
CA CYS A 42 20.35 1.54 19.81
C CYS A 42 19.00 1.73 19.10
N PRO A 43 18.61 0.88 18.12
CA PRO A 43 17.36 1.05 17.39
C PRO A 43 16.10 0.77 18.23
N GLN A 44 16.26 0.13 19.41
CA GLN A 44 15.13 -0.24 20.28
C GLN A 44 14.75 0.87 21.27
N CYS A 45 15.73 1.62 21.78
CA CYS A 45 15.51 2.64 22.80
C CYS A 45 16.13 4.01 22.46
N MET A 46 16.74 4.13 21.28
CA MET A 46 17.36 5.35 20.75
C MET A 46 18.47 5.94 21.63
N LYS A 47 19.06 5.14 22.52
CA LYS A 47 20.21 5.54 23.33
C LYS A 47 21.46 5.64 22.45
N SER A 48 22.13 6.79 22.47
CA SER A 48 23.45 6.96 21.86
C SER A 48 24.54 6.34 22.74
N LEU A 49 25.46 5.62 22.10
CA LEU A 49 26.58 4.92 22.73
C LEU A 49 27.89 5.34 22.06
N GLY A 50 29.00 5.22 22.80
CA GLY A 50 30.31 5.72 22.37
C GLY A 50 31.05 4.77 21.42
N SER A 51 30.63 3.51 21.31
CA SER A 51 31.28 2.50 20.46
C SER A 51 30.34 1.35 20.07
N ALA A 52 30.73 0.57 19.05
CA ALA A 52 30.02 -0.64 18.62
C ALA A 52 29.94 -1.69 19.74
N ASP A 53 31.04 -1.88 20.49
CA ASP A 53 31.12 -2.84 21.60
C ASP A 53 30.18 -2.45 22.75
N GLU A 54 30.07 -1.15 23.04
CA GLU A 54 29.10 -0.67 24.03
C GLU A 54 27.66 -0.86 23.57
N LEU A 55 27.37 -0.62 22.28
CA LEU A 55 26.05 -0.90 21.70
C LEU A 55 25.71 -2.38 21.74
N PHE A 56 26.67 -3.25 21.43
CA PHE A 56 26.49 -4.69 21.50
C PHE A 56 26.18 -5.15 22.93
N LYS A 57 27.01 -4.73 23.91
CA LYS A 57 26.77 -5.06 25.33
C LYS A 57 25.45 -4.48 25.86
N HIS A 58 25.10 -3.27 25.44
CA HIS A 58 23.83 -2.66 25.79
C HIS A 58 22.64 -3.44 25.23
N TYR A 59 22.71 -3.84 23.96
CA TYR A 59 21.68 -4.64 23.32
C TYR A 59 21.55 -5.99 24.03
N GLU A 60 22.66 -6.66 24.32
CA GLU A 60 22.68 -7.95 25.02
C GLU A 60 22.07 -7.84 26.43
N ALA A 61 22.52 -6.87 27.22
CA ALA A 61 22.09 -6.71 28.61
C ALA A 61 20.64 -6.20 28.75
N VAL A 62 20.15 -5.37 27.81
CA VAL A 62 18.86 -4.66 27.95
C VAL A 62 17.76 -5.27 27.07
N HIS A 63 18.11 -5.86 25.93
CA HIS A 63 17.15 -6.31 24.91
C HIS A 63 17.28 -7.78 24.52
N ASP A 64 18.45 -8.41 24.68
CA ASP A 64 18.66 -9.83 24.37
C ASP A 64 18.16 -10.77 25.48
N ALA A 65 17.97 -10.26 26.69
CA ALA A 65 17.26 -10.96 27.77
C ALA A 65 15.81 -11.37 27.42
N GLY A 66 15.28 -10.88 26.29
CA GLY A 66 13.99 -11.28 25.73
C GLY A 66 13.99 -12.58 24.91
N ASN A 67 15.16 -13.22 24.67
CA ASN A 67 15.20 -14.50 23.95
C ASN A 67 15.30 -15.73 24.87
N ASP A 68 15.65 -15.58 26.16
CA ASP A 68 15.88 -16.75 27.03
C ASP A 68 15.45 -16.62 28.52
N SER A 69 14.65 -15.61 28.89
CA SER A 69 14.13 -15.48 30.27
C SER A 69 12.61 -15.61 30.34
N SER A 70 12.16 -16.81 30.71
CA SER A 70 11.18 -17.08 31.80
C SER A 70 10.12 -16.02 32.13
N GLN A 71 9.44 -15.51 31.10
CA GLN A 71 8.07 -14.97 31.18
C GLN A 71 7.18 -15.72 30.16
N GLY A 72 7.41 -17.03 30.05
CA GLY A 72 7.01 -17.90 28.93
C GLY A 72 5.62 -18.53 29.01
N GLY A 73 4.69 -17.96 29.77
CA GLY A 73 3.30 -18.42 29.83
C GLY A 73 2.37 -17.59 28.95
N GLU A 74 2.06 -16.36 29.39
CA GLU A 74 1.09 -15.51 28.72
C GLU A 74 1.60 -14.80 27.47
N ALA A 75 2.87 -14.37 27.40
CA ALA A 75 3.39 -13.69 26.21
C ALA A 75 3.54 -14.63 25.01
N LEU A 76 3.79 -15.92 25.24
CA LEU A 76 3.79 -16.94 24.20
C LEU A 76 2.37 -17.34 23.78
N ALA A 77 1.41 -17.37 24.72
CA ALA A 77 0.01 -17.62 24.41
C ALA A 77 -0.58 -16.51 23.52
N LEU A 78 -0.38 -15.24 23.88
CA LEU A 78 -0.82 -14.09 23.07
C LEU A 78 -0.15 -14.07 21.69
N LYS A 79 1.17 -14.29 21.61
CA LYS A 79 1.87 -14.41 20.33
C LYS A 79 1.39 -15.61 19.50
N ARG A 80 1.02 -16.73 20.13
CA ARG A 80 0.47 -17.90 19.44
C ARG A 80 -0.90 -17.60 18.86
N ASP A 81 -1.75 -16.89 19.60
CA ASP A 81 -3.06 -16.46 19.13
C ASP A 81 -2.92 -15.49 17.96
N ASP A 82 -2.03 -14.48 18.06
CA ASP A 82 -1.71 -13.57 16.96
C ASP A 82 -1.20 -14.32 15.72
N ILE A 83 -0.32 -15.32 15.89
CA ILE A 83 0.16 -16.16 14.78
C ILE A 83 -1.00 -16.93 14.14
N THR A 84 -1.96 -17.43 14.92
CA THR A 84 -3.14 -18.12 14.36
C THR A 84 -4.09 -17.16 13.64
N LEU A 85 -4.31 -15.95 14.18
CA LEU A 85 -5.10 -14.90 13.54
C LEU A 85 -4.46 -14.44 12.23
N LEU A 86 -3.15 -14.22 12.21
CA LEU A 86 -2.41 -13.85 10.99
C LEU A 86 -2.48 -14.96 9.94
N ARG A 87 -2.42 -16.23 10.34
CA ARG A 87 -2.61 -17.35 9.41
C ARG A 87 -4.03 -17.36 8.82
N GLN A 88 -5.04 -17.08 9.64
CA GLN A 88 -6.42 -16.96 9.17
C GLN A 88 -6.56 -15.77 8.21
N GLU A 89 -6.00 -14.61 8.54
CA GLU A 89 -6.03 -13.44 7.66
C GLU A 89 -5.33 -13.72 6.33
N VAL A 90 -4.19 -14.41 6.32
CA VAL A 90 -3.53 -14.84 5.07
C VAL A 90 -4.44 -15.74 4.24
N GLN A 91 -5.15 -16.68 4.85
CA GLN A 91 -6.10 -17.54 4.13
C GLN A 91 -7.28 -16.75 3.57
N ASP A 92 -7.85 -15.84 4.36
CA ASP A 92 -8.97 -14.98 3.95
C ASP A 92 -8.55 -14.03 2.82
N LEU A 93 -7.34 -13.47 2.91
CA LEU A 93 -6.76 -12.63 1.86
C LEU A 93 -6.51 -13.42 0.59
N GLN A 94 -6.01 -14.65 0.68
CA GLN A 94 -5.86 -15.54 -0.49
C GLN A 94 -7.21 -15.86 -1.15
N ALA A 95 -8.24 -16.13 -0.35
CA ALA A 95 -9.60 -16.34 -0.85
C ALA A 95 -10.14 -15.07 -1.54
N SER A 96 -9.98 -13.90 -0.90
CA SER A 96 -10.40 -12.61 -1.46
C SER A 96 -9.66 -12.28 -2.77
N LEU A 97 -8.36 -12.55 -2.83
CA LEU A 97 -7.55 -12.34 -4.03
C LEU A 97 -8.02 -13.24 -5.18
N LYS A 98 -8.38 -14.49 -4.89
CA LYS A 98 -8.92 -15.41 -5.90
C LYS A 98 -10.28 -14.92 -6.42
N GLU A 99 -11.15 -14.46 -5.53
CA GLU A 99 -12.46 -13.90 -5.89
C GLU A 99 -12.29 -12.66 -6.79
N GLU A 100 -11.38 -11.76 -6.41
CA GLU A 100 -11.06 -10.54 -7.17
C GLU A 100 -10.51 -10.84 -8.57
N LYS A 101 -9.60 -11.83 -8.69
CA LYS A 101 -9.10 -12.28 -9.99
C LYS A 101 -10.24 -12.81 -10.87
N TRP A 102 -11.12 -13.62 -10.30
CA TRP A 102 -12.27 -14.16 -11.02
C TRP A 102 -13.22 -13.05 -11.51
N TYR A 103 -13.53 -12.06 -10.66
CA TYR A 103 -14.35 -10.92 -11.09
C TYR A 103 -13.67 -10.10 -12.19
N SER A 104 -12.36 -9.89 -12.09
CA SER A 104 -11.61 -9.16 -13.12
C SER A 104 -11.66 -9.87 -14.47
N GLU A 105 -11.55 -11.21 -14.47
CA GLU A 105 -11.71 -12.02 -15.67
C GLU A 105 -13.12 -11.94 -16.26
N GLU A 106 -14.15 -11.96 -15.41
CA GLU A 106 -15.54 -11.87 -15.87
C GLU A 106 -15.86 -10.49 -16.48
N LEU A 107 -15.42 -9.42 -15.81
CA LEU A 107 -15.53 -8.05 -16.34
C LEU A 107 -14.79 -7.90 -17.68
N LYS A 108 -13.63 -8.55 -17.84
CA LYS A 108 -12.89 -8.54 -19.10
C LYS A 108 -13.71 -9.20 -20.23
N LYS A 109 -14.39 -10.31 -19.97
CA LYS A 109 -15.27 -10.95 -20.97
C LYS A 109 -16.42 -10.04 -21.38
N GLU A 110 -17.04 -9.35 -20.41
CA GLU A 110 -18.10 -8.38 -20.73
C GLU A 110 -17.57 -7.24 -21.60
N LEU A 111 -16.37 -6.71 -21.29
CA LEU A 111 -15.73 -5.67 -22.09
C LEU A 111 -15.44 -6.14 -23.52
N GLU A 112 -14.87 -7.33 -23.70
CA GLU A 112 -14.59 -7.93 -25.01
C GLU A 112 -15.88 -8.12 -25.82
N LYS A 113 -16.97 -8.55 -25.17
CA LYS A 113 -18.29 -8.66 -25.79
C LYS A 113 -18.79 -7.31 -26.30
N PHE A 114 -18.74 -6.25 -25.49
CA PHE A 114 -19.14 -4.91 -25.92
C PHE A 114 -18.24 -4.37 -27.04
N GLN A 115 -16.93 -4.62 -26.96
CA GLN A 115 -15.99 -4.22 -28.01
C GLN A 115 -16.28 -4.93 -29.34
N GLY A 116 -16.65 -6.22 -29.31
CA GLY A 116 -17.10 -6.96 -30.49
C GLY A 116 -18.38 -6.40 -31.08
N LEU A 117 -19.38 -6.06 -30.24
CA LEU A 117 -20.62 -5.42 -30.69
C LEU A 117 -20.35 -4.05 -31.33
N GLN A 118 -19.48 -3.23 -30.73
CA GLN A 118 -19.06 -1.94 -31.31
C GLN A 118 -18.45 -2.10 -32.70
N GLN A 119 -17.56 -3.09 -32.90
CA GLN A 119 -16.98 -3.37 -34.21
C GLN A 119 -18.03 -3.78 -35.24
N GLN A 120 -18.99 -4.64 -34.85
CA GLN A 120 -20.09 -5.03 -35.72
C GLN A 120 -20.94 -3.84 -36.13
N VAL A 121 -21.27 -2.93 -35.20
CA VAL A 121 -22.02 -1.70 -35.50
C VAL A 121 -21.23 -0.82 -36.48
N ILE A 122 -19.92 -0.64 -36.26
CA ILE A 122 -19.06 0.13 -37.18
C ILE A 122 -19.07 -0.49 -38.59
N LEU A 123 -18.94 -1.81 -38.69
CA LEU A 123 -19.01 -2.55 -39.96
C LEU A 123 -20.37 -2.37 -40.63
N TRP A 124 -21.46 -2.47 -39.87
CA TRP A 124 -22.83 -2.25 -40.36
C TRP A 124 -23.01 -0.83 -40.90
N CYS A 125 -22.57 0.19 -40.17
CA CYS A 125 -22.62 1.58 -40.61
C CYS A 125 -21.80 1.80 -41.89
N ARG A 126 -20.60 1.20 -41.98
CA ARG A 126 -19.76 1.27 -43.19
C ARG A 126 -20.44 0.61 -44.39
N LEU A 127 -21.02 -0.59 -44.21
CA LEU A 127 -21.73 -1.29 -45.26
C LEU A 127 -22.97 -0.51 -45.73
N GLN A 128 -23.74 0.05 -44.79
CA GLN A 128 -24.89 0.87 -45.12
C GLN A 128 -24.49 2.14 -45.88
N MET A 129 -23.40 2.80 -45.49
CA MET A 129 -22.86 3.96 -46.21
C MET A 129 -22.41 3.58 -47.62
N TRP A 130 -21.73 2.43 -47.77
CA TRP A 130 -21.29 1.91 -49.06
C TRP A 130 -22.48 1.58 -49.96
N LEU A 131 -23.51 0.91 -49.43
CA LEU A 131 -24.71 0.59 -50.18
C LEU A 131 -25.44 1.86 -50.66
N ARG A 132 -25.54 2.88 -49.78
CA ARG A 132 -26.11 4.19 -50.15
C ARG A 132 -25.29 4.86 -51.26
N PHE A 133 -23.97 4.78 -51.20
CA PHE A 133 -23.10 5.30 -52.25
C PHE A 133 -23.28 4.56 -53.57
N CYS A 134 -23.29 3.22 -53.58
CA CYS A 134 -23.51 2.42 -54.77
C CYS A 134 -24.87 2.73 -55.43
N VAL A 135 -25.93 2.86 -54.64
CA VAL A 135 -27.25 3.23 -55.16
C VAL A 135 -27.23 4.65 -55.76
N ALA A 136 -26.57 5.60 -55.11
CA ALA A 136 -26.45 6.96 -55.64
C ALA A 136 -25.69 7.00 -56.98
N VAL A 137 -24.62 6.21 -57.12
CA VAL A 137 -23.86 6.10 -58.38
C VAL A 137 -24.67 5.40 -59.48
N ALA A 138 -25.47 4.39 -59.14
CA ALA A 138 -26.25 3.65 -60.13
C ALA A 138 -27.43 4.45 -60.72
N VAL A 139 -27.88 5.49 -60.02
CA VAL A 139 -29.02 6.36 -60.44
C VAL A 139 -28.53 7.68 -61.05
N ALA A 140 -27.23 7.96 -61.02
CA ALA A 140 -26.60 9.12 -61.67
C ALA A 140 -26.21 8.80 -63.13
#